data_AF-A0A1G0E5Z9-F1
#
_entry.id   AF-A0A1G0E5Z9-F1
#
_cell.length_a   1.000
_cell.length_b   1.000
_cell.length_c   1.000
_cell.angle_alpha   90.00
_cell.angle_beta   90.00
_cell.angle_gamma   90.00
#
_symmetry.space_group_name_H-M   'P 1'
#
loop_
_entity.id
_entity.type
_entity.pdbx_description
1 polymer ?
#
loop_
_entity_poly.entity_id
_entity_poly.type
_entity_poly.pdbx_seq_one_letter_code
_entity_poly.pdbx_strand_id
1 'polypeptide(L)'
;MRFIMKNDFFKTILVLFFGLFTFSTGYGNMKIEKAIFAGGCFWCMTPPFEKIDGIIKVNSGYTGGTAGNPTYEDYAQKNHIEAIEVSYDTSKVSYQKLLDVFWHQIDPTDGKGQFCDRGSQYRSAIFYSNTRQKDLAIKSKQNIENSHRFEKQIVTEITAATTFYKAEDYHQDYYKKNPLRYKYYRYNCGRDQFLNKIWGSNMSKNDQTPSDAGKTYDKETLKKKLTPIQYAVTQKDATEPAFKNEYWNN
;
A
#
# COMPACT_ATOMS: atom_id res chain seq x y z
N MET A 1 65.35 13.53 -60.13
CA MET A 1 64.57 14.72 -60.55
C MET A 1 63.16 14.26 -60.88
N ARG A 2 62.11 14.72 -60.15
CA ARG A 2 60.64 14.49 -60.42
C ARG A 2 60.15 13.01 -60.31
N PHE A 3 59.10 12.69 -59.54
CA PHE A 3 57.62 12.73 -59.81
C PHE A 3 57.17 11.73 -60.91
N ILE A 4 56.09 10.91 -60.81
CA ILE A 4 54.87 10.86 -59.95
C ILE A 4 54.43 9.40 -59.61
N MET A 5 53.48 9.26 -58.66
CA MET A 5 52.66 8.08 -58.22
C MET A 5 52.12 7.10 -59.30
N LYS A 6 51.75 5.86 -58.87
CA LYS A 6 50.32 5.41 -58.75
C LYS A 6 50.14 4.07 -58.02
N ASN A 7 48.96 3.91 -57.40
CA ASN A 7 48.50 2.75 -56.62
C ASN A 7 48.36 1.45 -57.44
N ASP A 8 48.33 0.27 -56.80
CA ASP A 8 47.02 -0.40 -56.58
C ASP A 8 46.98 -1.56 -55.56
N PHE A 9 45.89 -1.56 -54.80
CA PHE A 9 45.17 -2.70 -54.19
C PHE A 9 45.94 -3.80 -53.43
N PHE A 10 46.22 -3.55 -52.14
CA PHE A 10 46.28 -4.61 -51.14
C PHE A 10 44.88 -4.92 -50.59
N LYS A 11 44.39 -6.15 -50.79
CA LYS A 11 43.13 -6.63 -50.21
C LYS A 11 43.37 -7.12 -48.77
N THR A 12 42.94 -6.34 -47.77
CA THR A 12 42.90 -6.79 -46.37
C THR A 12 41.46 -7.11 -45.99
N ILE A 13 41.16 -8.39 -45.74
CA ILE A 13 39.86 -8.84 -45.24
C ILE A 13 39.80 -8.54 -43.74
N LEU A 14 38.97 -7.59 -43.34
CA LEU A 14 38.67 -7.29 -41.94
C LEU A 14 37.44 -8.10 -41.50
N VAL A 15 37.65 -9.21 -40.80
CA VAL A 15 36.55 -10.00 -40.21
C VAL A 15 36.05 -9.30 -38.95
N LEU A 16 34.99 -8.49 -39.10
CA LEU A 16 34.28 -7.89 -37.98
C LEU A 16 33.43 -8.95 -37.26
N PHE A 17 33.95 -9.50 -36.17
CA PHE A 17 33.17 -10.28 -35.21
C PHE A 17 32.18 -9.36 -34.48
N PHE A 18 31.00 -9.17 -35.06
CA PHE A 18 29.85 -8.60 -34.35
C PHE A 18 29.37 -9.59 -33.29
N GLY A 19 29.90 -9.47 -32.08
CA GLY A 19 29.40 -10.20 -30.93
C GLY A 19 27.95 -9.79 -30.67
N LEU A 20 27.02 -10.72 -30.91
CA LEU A 20 25.59 -10.50 -30.64
C LEU A 20 25.37 -10.47 -29.12
N PHE A 21 25.56 -9.30 -28.51
CA PHE A 21 25.25 -9.09 -27.11
C PHE A 21 23.73 -9.04 -26.95
N THR A 22 23.12 -10.22 -26.85
CA THR A 22 21.69 -10.36 -26.54
C THR A 22 21.47 -9.86 -25.12
N PHE A 23 21.14 -8.57 -25.00
CA PHE A 23 20.49 -8.05 -23.79
C PHE A 23 19.16 -8.78 -23.63
N SER A 24 19.20 -9.87 -22.86
CA SER A 24 17.99 -10.45 -22.29
C SER A 24 17.41 -9.39 -21.37
N THR A 25 16.45 -8.63 -21.87
CA THR A 25 15.61 -7.77 -21.05
C THR A 25 14.86 -8.69 -20.11
N GLY A 26 15.34 -8.77 -18.88
CA GLY A 26 14.67 -9.48 -17.79
C GLY A 26 13.36 -8.79 -17.44
N TYR A 27 12.36 -8.95 -18.31
CA TYR A 27 10.96 -8.73 -17.98
C TYR A 27 10.59 -9.76 -16.91
N GLY A 28 10.85 -9.41 -15.65
CA GLY A 28 10.33 -10.13 -14.51
C GLY A 28 8.83 -10.24 -14.68
N ASN A 29 8.30 -11.47 -14.68
CA ASN A 29 6.87 -11.71 -14.79
C ASN A 29 6.16 -10.97 -13.65
N MET A 30 5.50 -9.85 -13.96
CA MET A 30 4.71 -9.09 -12.99
C MET A 30 3.57 -9.98 -12.51
N LYS A 31 3.77 -10.61 -11.35
CA LYS A 31 2.78 -11.48 -10.75
C LYS A 31 1.83 -10.62 -9.94
N ILE A 32 0.76 -10.20 -10.61
CA ILE A 32 -0.33 -9.42 -10.03
C ILE A 32 -1.23 -10.36 -9.21
N GLU A 33 -1.45 -10.03 -7.95
CA GLU A 33 -2.48 -10.66 -7.11
C GLU A 33 -3.52 -9.61 -6.67
N LYS A 34 -4.66 -10.11 -6.18
CA LYS A 34 -5.77 -9.30 -5.66
C LYS A 34 -5.98 -9.57 -4.17
N ALA A 35 -6.32 -8.53 -3.43
CA ALA A 35 -6.72 -8.59 -2.01
C ALA A 35 -8.03 -7.82 -1.84
N ILE A 36 -8.97 -8.33 -1.05
CA ILE A 36 -10.29 -7.70 -0.85
C ILE A 36 -10.51 -7.45 0.66
N PHE A 37 -10.83 -6.22 1.01
CA PHE A 37 -10.96 -5.75 2.39
C PHE A 37 -12.20 -4.87 2.58
N ALA A 38 -12.97 -5.09 3.64
CA ALA A 38 -14.05 -4.21 4.09
C ALA A 38 -13.68 -3.56 5.43
N GLY A 39 -13.90 -2.25 5.55
CA GLY A 39 -13.39 -1.46 6.68
C GLY A 39 -14.19 -0.17 6.93
N GLY A 40 -15.52 -0.27 6.81
CA GLY A 40 -16.42 0.89 6.79
C GLY A 40 -16.51 1.48 5.39
N CYS A 41 -16.84 2.78 5.30
CA CYS A 41 -16.95 3.46 4.01
C CYS A 41 -15.69 3.25 3.14
N PHE A 42 -15.86 2.71 1.93
CA PHE A 42 -14.72 2.37 1.07
C PHE A 42 -13.91 3.62 0.66
N TRP A 43 -14.50 4.83 0.69
CA TRP A 43 -13.77 6.07 0.41
C TRP A 43 -12.67 6.35 1.45
N CYS A 44 -12.87 5.93 2.69
CA CYS A 44 -11.85 6.04 3.73
C CYS A 44 -10.75 4.97 3.60
N MET A 45 -11.08 3.84 2.97
CA MET A 45 -10.18 2.70 2.81
C MET A 45 -9.29 2.79 1.58
N THR A 46 -9.63 3.54 0.52
CA THR A 46 -8.78 3.63 -0.69
C THR A 46 -7.44 4.38 -0.50
N PRO A 47 -7.36 5.57 0.11
CA PRO A 47 -6.12 6.37 0.11
C PRO A 47 -4.91 5.73 0.83
N PRO A 48 -5.07 4.98 1.95
CA PRO A 48 -3.97 4.29 2.61
C PRO A 48 -3.25 3.25 1.75
N PHE A 49 -3.94 2.65 0.77
CA PHE A 49 -3.36 1.64 -0.11
C PHE A 49 -2.74 2.27 -1.36
N GLU A 50 -3.39 3.24 -1.99
CA GLU A 50 -2.90 3.86 -3.23
C GLU A 50 -1.53 4.55 -3.13
N LYS A 51 -1.04 4.81 -1.90
CA LYS A 51 0.26 5.44 -1.63
C LYS A 51 1.42 4.44 -1.47
N ILE A 52 1.16 3.14 -1.59
CA ILE A 52 2.15 2.07 -1.41
C ILE A 52 2.75 1.68 -2.77
N ASP A 53 4.09 1.69 -2.91
CA ASP A 53 4.72 1.16 -4.14
C ASP A 53 4.40 -0.33 -4.31
N GLY A 54 4.14 -0.73 -5.55
CA GLY A 54 3.61 -2.05 -5.90
C GLY A 54 2.08 -2.13 -5.95
N ILE A 55 1.34 -1.13 -5.48
CA ILE A 55 -0.10 -1.06 -5.75
C ILE A 55 -0.34 -0.58 -7.19
N ILE A 56 -1.10 -1.38 -7.94
CA ILE A 56 -1.43 -1.12 -9.35
C ILE A 56 -2.78 -0.41 -9.44
N LYS A 57 -3.76 -0.86 -8.64
CA LYS A 57 -5.09 -0.26 -8.58
C LYS A 57 -5.80 -0.59 -7.29
N VAL A 58 -6.61 0.35 -6.81
CA VAL A 58 -7.64 0.11 -5.79
C VAL A 58 -9.00 0.44 -6.42
N ASN A 59 -9.96 -0.48 -6.37
CA ASN A 59 -11.35 -0.23 -6.78
C ASN A 59 -12.25 -0.26 -5.54
N SER A 60 -13.18 0.68 -5.41
CA SER A 60 -14.31 0.59 -4.46
C SER A 60 -15.40 -0.33 -5.02
N GLY A 61 -16.13 -1.04 -4.15
CA GLY A 61 -17.17 -1.97 -4.57
C GLY A 61 -17.91 -2.68 -3.43
N TYR A 62 -18.68 -3.69 -3.81
CA TYR A 62 -19.61 -4.44 -2.97
C TYR A 62 -19.30 -5.94 -3.05
N THR A 63 -19.29 -6.64 -1.93
CA THR A 63 -19.12 -8.11 -1.91
C THR A 63 -19.71 -8.74 -0.65
N GLY A 64 -19.76 -10.08 -0.59
CA GLY A 64 -20.24 -10.84 0.57
C GLY A 64 -21.77 -10.93 0.72
N GLY A 65 -22.53 -10.26 -0.15
CA GLY A 65 -23.99 -10.34 -0.18
C GLY A 65 -24.52 -11.55 -0.96
N THR A 66 -25.84 -11.74 -0.91
CA THR A 66 -26.52 -12.95 -1.41
C THR A 66 -27.09 -12.80 -2.82
N ALA A 67 -27.39 -11.58 -3.28
CA ALA A 67 -27.94 -11.31 -4.60
C ALA A 67 -26.88 -10.70 -5.54
N GLY A 68 -27.01 -11.00 -6.84
CA GLY A 68 -26.11 -10.44 -7.86
C GLY A 68 -26.36 -8.97 -8.17
N ASN A 69 -25.37 -8.33 -8.79
CA ASN A 69 -25.41 -6.96 -9.31
C ASN A 69 -26.03 -5.93 -8.32
N PRO A 70 -25.42 -5.71 -7.15
CA PRO A 70 -25.78 -4.61 -6.26
C PRO A 70 -25.45 -3.24 -6.89
N THR A 71 -26.25 -2.23 -6.54
CA THR A 71 -25.97 -0.80 -6.78
C THR A 71 -25.85 -0.07 -5.44
N TYR A 72 -25.38 1.18 -5.42
CA TYR A 72 -25.30 1.95 -4.18
C TYR A 72 -26.64 2.11 -3.45
N GLU A 73 -27.77 2.07 -4.17
CA GLU A 73 -29.12 2.17 -3.60
C GLU A 73 -29.61 0.88 -2.92
N ASP A 74 -29.10 -0.30 -3.33
CA ASP A 74 -29.63 -1.60 -2.92
C ASP A 74 -28.63 -2.63 -2.36
N TYR A 75 -27.32 -2.32 -2.35
CA TYR A 75 -26.28 -3.25 -1.90
C TYR A 75 -26.48 -3.75 -0.47
N ALA A 76 -26.89 -2.87 0.46
CA ALA A 76 -27.09 -3.20 1.86
C ALA A 76 -28.30 -4.14 2.06
N GLN A 77 -29.39 -3.90 1.33
CA GLN A 77 -30.60 -4.73 1.29
C GLN A 77 -30.31 -6.11 0.67
N LYS A 78 -29.35 -6.17 -0.26
CA LYS A 78 -28.77 -7.41 -0.82
C LYS A 78 -27.68 -8.05 0.06
N ASN A 79 -27.51 -7.57 1.30
CA ASN A 79 -26.51 -8.02 2.30
C ASN A 79 -25.03 -7.86 1.93
N HIS A 80 -24.70 -7.04 0.92
CA HIS A 80 -23.29 -6.75 0.60
C HIS A 80 -22.65 -5.79 1.62
N ILE A 81 -21.33 -5.84 1.69
CA ILE A 81 -20.48 -4.92 2.45
C ILE A 81 -19.78 -3.98 1.48
N GLU A 82 -19.57 -2.72 1.87
CA GLU A 82 -18.58 -1.86 1.23
C GLU A 82 -17.18 -2.41 1.40
N ALA A 83 -16.48 -2.62 0.28
CA ALA A 83 -15.15 -3.18 0.24
C ALA A 83 -14.27 -2.46 -0.80
N ILE A 84 -12.96 -2.67 -0.68
CA ILE A 84 -11.98 -2.35 -1.70
C ILE A 84 -11.39 -3.63 -2.30
N GLU A 85 -11.16 -3.62 -3.61
CA GLU A 85 -10.30 -4.60 -4.29
C GLU A 85 -8.97 -3.93 -4.62
N VAL A 86 -7.89 -4.44 -4.00
CA VAL A 86 -6.52 -3.98 -4.16
C VAL A 86 -5.79 -4.94 -5.10
N SER A 87 -5.44 -4.46 -6.30
CA SER A 87 -4.58 -5.18 -7.25
C SER A 87 -3.13 -4.73 -7.07
N TYR A 88 -2.21 -5.68 -6.85
CA TYR A 88 -0.84 -5.39 -6.44
C TYR A 88 0.19 -6.33 -7.08
N ASP A 89 1.38 -5.79 -7.35
CA ASP A 89 2.55 -6.53 -7.81
C ASP A 89 3.23 -7.23 -6.62
N THR A 90 3.17 -8.56 -6.61
CA THR A 90 3.74 -9.39 -5.53
C THR A 90 5.27 -9.34 -5.46
N SER A 91 5.95 -8.80 -6.48
CA SER A 91 7.40 -8.57 -6.45
C SER A 91 7.81 -7.32 -5.66
N LYS A 92 6.86 -6.39 -5.45
CA LYS A 92 7.08 -5.10 -4.78
C LYS A 92 6.45 -5.02 -3.39
N VAL A 93 5.23 -5.55 -3.22
CA VAL A 93 4.50 -5.49 -1.95
C VAL A 93 3.88 -6.83 -1.59
N SER A 94 4.00 -7.22 -0.33
CA SER A 94 3.49 -8.48 0.20
C SER A 94 2.04 -8.33 0.70
N TYR A 95 1.28 -9.42 0.65
CA TYR A 95 -0.07 -9.48 1.24
C TYR A 95 -0.07 -9.13 2.73
N GLN A 96 1.00 -9.50 3.45
CA GLN A 96 1.21 -9.14 4.86
C GLN A 96 1.30 -7.62 5.06
N LYS A 97 1.90 -6.88 4.13
CA LYS A 97 1.92 -5.41 4.21
C LYS A 97 0.55 -4.81 3.96
N LEU A 98 -0.27 -5.42 3.10
CA LEU A 98 -1.65 -5.00 2.87
C LEU A 98 -2.53 -5.26 4.11
N LEU A 99 -2.34 -6.41 4.78
CA LEU A 99 -2.98 -6.73 6.06
C LEU A 99 -2.57 -5.74 7.16
N ASP A 100 -1.27 -5.46 7.29
CA ASP A 100 -0.75 -4.45 8.22
C ASP A 100 -1.42 -3.09 8.02
N VAL A 101 -1.49 -2.60 6.78
CA VAL A 101 -2.18 -1.35 6.45
C VAL A 101 -3.68 -1.43 6.76
N PHE A 102 -4.35 -2.54 6.43
CA PHE A 102 -5.76 -2.76 6.75
C PHE A 102 -6.06 -2.62 8.25
N TRP A 103 -5.32 -3.32 9.12
CA TRP A 103 -5.53 -3.26 10.57
C TRP A 103 -5.32 -1.86 11.16
N HIS A 104 -4.43 -1.07 10.54
CA HIS A 104 -4.16 0.31 10.90
C HIS A 104 -5.21 1.32 10.40
N GLN A 105 -6.30 0.89 9.76
CA GLN A 105 -7.34 1.77 9.19
C GLN A 105 -8.75 1.52 9.77
N ILE A 106 -8.91 0.54 10.65
CA ILE A 106 -10.20 0.10 11.21
C ILE A 106 -10.22 0.14 12.75
N ASP A 107 -11.42 0.11 13.33
CA ASP A 107 -11.65 -0.42 14.68
C ASP A 107 -11.97 -1.93 14.53
N PRO A 108 -11.01 -2.83 14.81
CA PRO A 108 -11.21 -4.27 14.67
C PRO A 108 -12.10 -4.87 15.77
N THR A 109 -12.57 -4.07 16.73
CA THR A 109 -13.46 -4.46 17.83
C THR A 109 -14.92 -4.06 17.60
N ASP A 110 -15.20 -3.25 16.57
CA ASP A 110 -16.56 -2.80 16.24
C ASP A 110 -17.20 -3.68 15.15
N GLY A 111 -18.13 -4.55 15.59
CA GLY A 111 -18.92 -5.41 14.72
C GLY A 111 -20.20 -4.75 14.19
N LYS A 112 -20.51 -3.50 14.57
CA LYS A 112 -21.76 -2.80 14.22
C LYS A 112 -21.57 -1.75 13.11
N GLY A 113 -20.39 -1.67 12.53
CA GLY A 113 -19.99 -0.70 11.51
C GLY A 113 -18.56 -0.21 11.79
N GLN A 114 -18.16 0.92 11.22
CA GLN A 114 -16.88 1.57 11.49
C GLN A 114 -17.03 3.07 11.71
N PHE A 115 -16.61 3.55 12.89
CA PHE A 115 -16.66 4.98 13.27
C PHE A 115 -18.09 5.57 13.22
N CYS A 116 -18.36 6.54 12.36
CA CYS A 116 -19.71 7.07 12.13
C CYS A 116 -20.57 6.21 11.19
N ASP A 117 -19.95 5.33 10.38
CA ASP A 117 -20.66 4.45 9.46
C ASP A 117 -21.23 3.28 10.29
N ARG A 118 -22.55 3.10 10.29
CA ARG A 118 -23.27 2.11 11.12
C ARG A 118 -24.08 1.16 10.24
N GLY A 119 -24.05 -0.13 10.56
CA GLY A 119 -24.76 -1.18 9.82
C GLY A 119 -23.86 -2.33 9.40
N SER A 120 -24.47 -3.47 9.05
CA SER A 120 -23.76 -4.71 8.64
C SER A 120 -22.95 -4.53 7.35
N GLN A 121 -23.35 -3.58 6.52
CA GLN A 121 -22.70 -3.20 5.26
C GLN A 121 -21.42 -2.36 5.45
N TYR A 122 -21.12 -1.96 6.70
CA TYR A 122 -19.91 -1.23 7.08
C TYR A 122 -19.03 -2.00 8.08
N ARG A 123 -19.29 -3.29 8.32
CA ARG A 123 -18.47 -4.12 9.24
C ARG A 123 -17.07 -4.37 8.66
N SER A 124 -16.11 -4.70 9.52
CA SER A 124 -14.75 -5.05 9.08
C SER A 124 -14.64 -6.53 8.68
N ALA A 125 -14.07 -6.79 7.49
CA ALA A 125 -13.86 -8.14 6.97
C ALA A 125 -12.62 -8.24 6.05
N ILE A 126 -11.96 -9.39 6.07
CA ILE A 126 -10.90 -9.78 5.14
C ILE A 126 -11.42 -10.94 4.28
N PHE A 127 -11.41 -10.74 2.97
CA PHE A 127 -11.89 -11.72 1.99
C PHE A 127 -10.69 -12.42 1.33
N TYR A 128 -10.45 -13.69 1.65
CA TYR A 128 -9.34 -14.46 1.10
C TYR A 128 -9.71 -15.17 -0.20
N SER A 129 -8.84 -15.09 -1.20
CA SER A 129 -9.02 -15.77 -2.50
C SER A 129 -8.32 -17.13 -2.58
N ASN A 130 -7.48 -17.48 -1.61
CA ASN A 130 -6.75 -18.76 -1.55
C ASN A 130 -6.23 -19.05 -0.13
N THR A 131 -5.75 -20.27 0.10
CA THR A 131 -5.21 -20.72 1.39
C THR A 131 -4.07 -19.85 1.92
N ARG A 132 -3.14 -19.41 1.05
CA ARG A 132 -2.04 -18.51 1.47
C ARG A 132 -2.59 -17.22 2.08
N GLN A 133 -3.60 -16.61 1.46
CA GLN A 133 -4.25 -15.42 2.00
C GLN A 133 -5.01 -15.71 3.29
N LYS A 134 -5.72 -16.84 3.38
CA LYS A 134 -6.42 -17.27 4.60
C LYS A 134 -5.47 -17.37 5.79
N ASP A 135 -4.38 -18.11 5.63
CA ASP A 135 -3.44 -18.39 6.72
C ASP A 135 -2.70 -17.11 7.17
N LEU A 136 -2.33 -16.25 6.21
CA LEU A 136 -1.73 -14.95 6.51
C LEU A 136 -2.72 -13.99 7.18
N ALA A 137 -3.99 -13.98 6.78
CA ALA A 137 -5.02 -13.18 7.41
C ALA A 137 -5.25 -13.63 8.87
N ILE A 138 -5.40 -14.95 9.11
CA ILE A 138 -5.55 -15.53 10.45
C ILE A 138 -4.34 -15.17 11.32
N LYS A 139 -3.12 -15.39 10.83
CA LYS A 139 -1.90 -15.02 11.56
C LYS A 139 -1.81 -13.52 11.85
N SER A 140 -2.25 -12.66 10.93
CA SER A 140 -2.27 -11.22 11.17
C SER A 140 -3.30 -10.81 12.24
N LYS A 141 -4.48 -11.45 12.27
CA LYS A 141 -5.48 -11.25 13.33
C LYS A 141 -4.92 -11.67 14.70
N GLN A 142 -4.28 -12.83 14.78
CA GLN A 142 -3.60 -13.30 15.99
C GLN A 142 -2.51 -12.33 16.47
N ASN A 143 -1.75 -11.73 15.55
CA ASN A 143 -0.77 -10.70 15.90
C ASN A 143 -1.42 -9.44 16.48
N ILE A 144 -2.60 -9.03 16.00
CA ILE A 144 -3.37 -7.91 16.55
C ILE A 144 -3.93 -8.26 17.94
N GLU A 145 -4.49 -9.46 18.12
CA GLU A 145 -4.96 -9.97 19.41
C GLU A 145 -3.82 -9.99 20.45
N ASN A 146 -2.67 -10.56 20.08
CA ASN A 146 -1.46 -10.64 20.92
C ASN A 146 -0.76 -9.29 21.13
N SER A 147 -1.12 -8.23 20.38
CA SER A 147 -0.54 -6.90 20.58
C SER A 147 -1.05 -6.20 21.84
N HIS A 148 -2.17 -6.68 22.40
CA HIS A 148 -2.88 -6.11 23.54
C HIS A 148 -3.23 -4.60 23.39
N ARG A 149 -3.25 -4.08 22.16
CA ARG A 149 -3.65 -2.70 21.84
C ARG A 149 -5.16 -2.44 21.96
N PHE A 150 -5.94 -3.51 21.95
CA PHE A 150 -7.39 -3.48 21.99
C PHE A 150 -7.88 -4.23 23.24
N GLU A 151 -8.65 -3.56 24.09
CA GLU A 151 -9.24 -4.14 25.32
C GLU A 151 -10.37 -5.13 25.03
N LYS A 152 -10.98 -5.02 23.85
CA LYS A 152 -12.10 -5.86 23.38
C LYS A 152 -11.62 -6.90 22.38
N GLN A 153 -12.37 -7.99 22.28
CA GLN A 153 -12.15 -9.04 21.29
C GLN A 153 -12.12 -8.50 19.86
N ILE A 154 -11.24 -9.04 19.02
CA ILE A 154 -11.16 -8.74 17.59
C ILE A 154 -12.28 -9.47 16.85
N VAL A 155 -13.28 -8.71 16.40
CA VAL A 155 -14.50 -9.24 15.74
C VAL A 155 -14.44 -9.21 14.21
N THR A 156 -13.39 -8.61 13.62
CA THR A 156 -13.17 -8.61 12.18
C THR A 156 -13.27 -10.03 11.59
N GLU A 157 -14.10 -10.14 10.55
CA GLU A 157 -14.42 -11.38 9.84
C GLU A 157 -13.24 -11.80 8.93
N ILE A 158 -12.96 -13.10 8.82
CA ILE A 158 -12.02 -13.65 7.84
C ILE A 158 -12.77 -14.74 7.06
N THR A 159 -13.14 -14.44 5.83
CA THR A 159 -14.08 -15.25 5.05
C THR A 159 -13.60 -15.42 3.60
N ALA A 160 -14.15 -16.40 2.89
CA ALA A 160 -13.78 -16.64 1.50
C ALA A 160 -14.29 -15.49 0.61
N ALA A 161 -13.49 -15.07 -0.36
CA ALA A 161 -13.92 -14.10 -1.36
C ALA A 161 -15.08 -14.64 -2.19
N THR A 162 -16.13 -13.83 -2.34
CA THR A 162 -17.22 -14.05 -3.29
C THR A 162 -17.07 -13.07 -4.46
N THR A 163 -18.06 -12.97 -5.35
CA THR A 163 -18.01 -11.97 -6.44
C THR A 163 -17.84 -10.56 -5.88
N PHE A 164 -16.84 -9.84 -6.38
CA PHE A 164 -16.66 -8.42 -6.12
C PHE A 164 -17.33 -7.62 -7.23
N TYR A 165 -18.33 -6.82 -6.88
CA TYR A 165 -19.01 -5.92 -7.79
C TYR A 165 -18.41 -4.53 -7.65
N LYS A 166 -17.69 -4.06 -8.67
CA LYS A 166 -17.12 -2.72 -8.70
C LYS A 166 -18.24 -1.68 -8.59
N ALA A 167 -18.12 -0.74 -7.65
CA ALA A 167 -19.05 0.38 -7.51
C ALA A 167 -18.95 1.36 -8.70
N GLU A 168 -19.98 2.18 -8.83
CA GLU A 168 -20.18 3.20 -9.84
C GLU A 168 -18.99 4.17 -9.92
N ASP A 169 -18.71 4.75 -11.09
CA ASP A 169 -17.49 5.53 -11.33
C ASP A 169 -17.40 6.85 -10.54
N TYR A 170 -18.50 7.31 -9.94
CA TYR A 170 -18.50 8.45 -9.02
C TYR A 170 -17.99 8.08 -7.61
N HIS A 171 -18.02 6.80 -7.22
CA HIS A 171 -17.41 6.32 -5.97
C HIS A 171 -15.89 6.11 -6.09
N GLN A 172 -15.40 5.76 -7.28
CA GLN A 172 -13.97 5.56 -7.54
C GLN A 172 -13.21 6.90 -7.39
N ASP A 173 -12.02 6.90 -6.80
CA ASP A 173 -11.21 8.11 -6.57
C ASP A 173 -11.93 9.25 -5.82
N TYR A 174 -12.99 8.96 -5.06
CA TYR A 174 -13.85 10.00 -4.47
C TYR A 174 -13.08 11.04 -3.63
N TYR A 175 -12.06 10.60 -2.89
CA TYR A 175 -11.22 11.50 -2.09
C TYR A 175 -10.40 12.49 -2.93
N LYS A 176 -10.06 12.14 -4.19
CA LYS A 176 -9.38 13.01 -5.15
C LYS A 176 -10.37 13.93 -5.85
N LYS A 177 -11.55 13.39 -6.24
CA LYS A 177 -12.62 14.11 -6.96
C LYS A 177 -13.37 15.11 -6.07
N ASN A 178 -13.56 14.80 -4.79
CA ASN A 178 -14.36 15.57 -3.83
C ASN A 178 -13.58 15.87 -2.53
N PRO A 179 -12.37 16.47 -2.59
CA PRO A 179 -11.43 16.49 -1.47
C PRO A 179 -11.95 17.25 -0.23
N LEU A 180 -12.71 18.33 -0.41
CA LEU A 180 -13.29 19.10 0.69
C LEU A 180 -14.39 18.31 1.42
N ARG A 181 -15.34 17.75 0.67
CA ARG A 181 -16.45 16.95 1.22
C ARG A 181 -15.92 15.67 1.89
N TYR A 182 -14.94 15.01 1.29
CA TYR A 182 -14.25 13.86 1.87
C TYR A 182 -13.55 14.21 3.19
N LYS A 183 -12.74 15.28 3.24
CA LYS A 183 -12.04 15.71 4.46
C LYS A 183 -13.01 16.05 5.59
N TYR A 184 -14.08 16.80 5.29
CA TYR A 184 -15.12 17.15 6.27
C TYR A 184 -15.81 15.90 6.83
N TYR A 185 -16.23 14.99 5.95
CA TYR A 185 -16.84 13.72 6.33
C TYR A 185 -15.90 12.88 7.21
N ARG A 186 -14.67 12.59 6.75
CA ARG A 186 -13.71 11.74 7.48
C ARG A 186 -13.37 12.29 8.86
N TYR A 187 -13.15 13.61 8.96
CA TYR A 187 -12.84 14.27 10.23
C TYR A 187 -13.99 14.15 11.23
N ASN A 188 -15.22 14.45 10.80
CA ASN A 188 -16.41 14.33 11.65
C ASN A 188 -16.77 12.88 11.96
N CYS A 189 -16.32 11.93 11.14
CA CYS A 189 -16.56 10.52 11.36
C CYS A 189 -15.80 9.96 12.57
N GLY A 190 -14.73 10.62 13.04
CA GLY A 190 -13.95 10.18 14.19
C GLY A 190 -12.85 9.16 13.89
N ARG A 191 -12.69 8.75 12.62
CA ARG A 191 -11.73 7.71 12.19
C ARG A 191 -10.29 8.09 12.56
N ASP A 192 -9.84 9.26 12.17
CA ASP A 192 -8.45 9.68 12.40
C ASP A 192 -8.16 9.87 13.91
N GLN A 193 -9.14 10.32 14.69
CA GLN A 193 -9.04 10.48 16.13
C GLN A 193 -8.86 9.13 16.84
N PHE A 194 -9.65 8.12 16.45
CA PHE A 194 -9.48 6.75 16.96
C PHE A 194 -8.12 6.15 16.54
N LEU A 195 -7.76 6.23 15.26
CA LEU A 195 -6.52 5.66 14.76
C LEU A 195 -5.28 6.32 15.40
N ASN A 196 -5.28 7.65 15.56
CA ASN A 196 -4.22 8.34 16.28
C ASN A 196 -4.15 7.96 17.78
N LYS A 197 -5.27 7.60 18.43
CA LYS A 197 -5.30 7.11 19.82
C LYS A 197 -4.64 5.73 19.96
N ILE A 198 -4.91 4.80 19.04
CA ILE A 198 -4.42 3.41 19.11
C ILE A 198 -2.98 3.26 18.57
N TRP A 199 -2.65 4.00 17.50
CA TRP A 199 -1.41 3.82 16.73
C TRP A 199 -0.43 5.01 16.85
N GLY A 200 -0.88 6.14 17.41
CA GLY A 200 -0.08 7.34 17.58
C GLY A 200 -0.14 8.32 16.40
N SER A 201 0.28 9.57 16.65
CA SER A 201 0.13 10.72 15.75
C SER A 201 0.97 10.71 14.46
N ASN A 202 1.72 9.65 14.20
CA ASN A 202 2.47 9.50 12.95
C ASN A 202 1.64 8.92 11.81
N MET A 203 0.48 8.32 12.08
CA MET A 203 -0.39 7.72 11.04
C MET A 203 -1.09 8.79 10.18
N SER A 204 -1.67 9.82 10.81
CA SER A 204 -2.44 10.87 10.12
C SER A 204 -1.64 11.64 9.05
N LYS A 205 -0.32 11.70 9.18
CA LYS A 205 0.57 12.38 8.20
C LYS A 205 0.54 11.73 6.82
N ASN A 206 0.26 10.43 6.74
CA ASN A 206 0.23 9.71 5.46
C ASN A 206 -1.13 9.78 4.75
N ASP A 207 -2.22 10.20 5.40
CA ASP A 207 -3.51 10.43 4.73
C ASP A 207 -3.70 11.87 4.24
N GLN A 208 -2.94 12.82 4.78
CA GLN A 208 -2.90 14.19 4.26
C GLN A 208 -2.26 14.24 2.86
N THR A 209 -2.98 14.84 1.91
CA THR A 209 -2.40 15.39 0.67
C THR A 209 -1.30 16.40 1.06
N PRO A 210 -0.16 16.47 0.35
CA PRO A 210 1.06 17.07 0.88
C PRO A 210 0.92 18.56 1.20
N SER A 211 0.82 18.89 2.49
CA SER A 211 1.28 20.17 3.04
C SER A 211 2.69 20.07 3.62
N ASP A 212 3.12 18.86 4.01
CA ASP A 212 4.34 18.62 4.79
C ASP A 212 5.30 17.68 4.05
N ALA A 213 5.60 17.99 2.79
CA ALA A 213 6.72 17.39 2.08
C ALA A 213 8.04 17.90 2.70
N GLY A 214 8.55 17.15 3.68
CA GLY A 214 9.78 17.46 4.41
C GLY A 214 9.54 18.09 5.78
N LYS A 215 9.37 17.26 6.82
CA LYS A 215 9.54 17.70 8.20
C LYS A 215 11.04 17.76 8.52
N THR A 216 11.65 18.90 8.22
CA THR A 216 12.96 19.27 8.76
C THR A 216 12.87 19.35 10.28
N TYR A 217 13.58 18.45 10.97
CA TYR A 217 13.84 18.62 12.39
C TYR A 217 14.91 19.71 12.57
N ASP A 218 14.78 20.52 13.60
CA ASP A 218 15.82 21.49 13.94
C ASP A 218 17.12 20.78 14.40
N LYS A 219 18.22 21.52 14.34
CA LYS A 219 19.57 21.03 14.63
C LYS A 219 19.72 20.45 16.05
N GLU A 220 19.01 21.00 17.04
CA GLU A 220 19.08 20.56 18.43
C GLU A 220 18.21 19.33 18.68
N THR A 221 17.05 19.23 18.03
CA THR A 221 16.25 17.99 18.02
C THR A 221 17.02 16.83 17.39
N LEU A 222 17.76 17.06 16.30
CA LEU A 222 18.56 16.02 15.66
C LEU A 222 19.73 15.55 16.52
N LYS A 223 20.46 16.48 17.18
CA LYS A 223 21.53 16.13 18.13
C LYS A 223 21.05 15.27 19.31
N LYS A 224 19.79 15.43 19.74
CA LYS A 224 19.20 14.66 20.86
C LYS A 224 18.69 13.29 20.44
N LYS A 225 18.38 13.07 19.16
CA LYS A 225 17.78 11.84 18.63
C LYS A 225 18.75 10.89 17.95
N LEU A 226 19.78 11.44 17.31
CA LEU A 226 20.75 10.66 16.54
C LEU A 226 21.99 10.35 17.37
N THR A 227 22.60 9.18 17.15
CA THR A 227 23.95 8.92 17.63
C THR A 227 24.95 9.88 16.97
N PRO A 228 26.14 10.11 17.56
CA PRO A 228 27.14 11.02 16.97
C PRO A 228 27.49 10.68 15.51
N ILE A 229 27.55 9.39 15.16
CA ILE A 229 27.83 8.95 13.79
C ILE A 229 26.64 9.15 12.85
N GLN A 230 25.41 8.82 13.27
CA GLN A 230 24.19 9.09 12.48
C GLN A 230 24.01 10.58 12.22
N TYR A 231 24.29 11.44 13.21
CA TYR A 231 24.27 12.89 13.03
C TYR A 231 25.35 13.36 12.06
N ALA A 232 26.58 12.84 12.16
CA ALA A 232 27.66 13.21 11.26
C ALA A 232 27.37 12.78 9.80
N VAL A 233 26.88 11.57 9.58
CA VAL A 233 26.54 11.05 8.25
C VAL A 233 25.38 11.82 7.63
N THR A 234 24.33 12.11 8.39
CA THR A 234 23.12 12.75 7.82
C THR A 234 23.14 14.27 7.78
N GLN A 235 23.99 14.95 8.59
CA GLN A 235 23.98 16.42 8.76
C GLN A 235 25.34 17.09 8.50
N LYS A 236 26.40 16.33 8.18
CA LYS A 236 27.76 16.84 7.93
C LYS A 236 28.49 16.11 6.78
N ASP A 237 27.75 15.36 5.96
CA ASP A 237 28.28 14.55 4.84
C ASP A 237 29.45 13.63 5.22
N ALA A 238 29.49 13.16 6.48
CA ALA A 238 30.51 12.21 6.91
C ALA A 238 30.24 10.81 6.34
N THR A 239 31.30 10.04 6.12
CA THR A 239 31.18 8.61 5.80
C THR A 239 31.43 7.78 7.05
N GLU A 240 30.56 6.81 7.33
CA GLU A 240 30.79 5.87 8.43
C GLU A 240 31.92 4.88 8.11
N PRO A 241 32.63 4.33 9.12
CA PRO A 241 33.75 3.43 8.86
C PRO A 241 33.27 2.09 8.28
N ALA A 242 33.94 1.63 7.22
CA ALA A 242 33.62 0.36 6.56
C ALA A 242 33.59 -0.82 7.55
N PHE A 243 32.56 -1.67 7.41
CA PHE A 243 32.33 -2.87 8.24
C PHE A 243 32.21 -2.59 9.75
N LYS A 244 31.86 -1.36 10.16
CA LYS A 244 31.68 -0.95 11.57
C LYS A 244 30.37 -0.20 11.82
N ASN A 245 29.30 -0.62 11.14
CA ASN A 245 27.92 -0.24 11.44
C ASN A 245 27.15 -1.49 11.91
N GLU A 246 25.86 -1.38 12.23
CA GLU A 246 25.04 -2.54 12.64
C GLU A 246 24.48 -3.34 11.46
N TYR A 247 24.69 -2.89 10.21
CA TYR A 247 23.99 -3.36 9.00
C TYR A 247 24.88 -3.99 7.92
N TRP A 248 26.21 -4.05 8.09
CA TRP A 248 27.14 -4.47 7.03
C TRP A 248 27.10 -5.97 6.70
N ASN A 249 26.51 -6.79 7.57
CA ASN A 249 26.40 -8.24 7.46
C ASN A 249 24.99 -8.79 7.77
N ASN A 250 23.94 -7.97 7.63
CA ASN A 250 22.54 -8.37 7.79
C ASN A 250 21.86 -8.71 6.45
#